data_AF-A0A534IAC0-F1
#
_entry.id   AF-A0A534IAC0-F1
#
_cell.length_a   1.000
_cell.length_b   1.000
_cell.length_c   1.000
_cell.angle_alpha   90.00
_cell.angle_beta   90.00
_cell.angle_gamma   90.00
#
_symmetry.space_group_name_H-M   'P 1'
#
loop_
_entity.id
_entity.type
_entity.pdbx_description
1 polymer ?
#
loop_
_entity_poly.entity_id
_entity_poly.type
_entity_poly.pdbx_seq_one_letter_code
_entity_poly.pdbx_strand_id
1 'polypeptide(L)' 'MQKIRAAVIGVGYLGRFHAQKYAQAQRCELIAVADSRAEACEPLAAELKTRATTDYRSLLGKVDAVSVA' A
#
# COMPACT_ATOMS: atom_id res chain seq x y z
N MET A 1 -11.41 -18.90 0.05
CA MET A 1 -11.77 -17.46 -0.05
C MET A 1 -10.62 -16.72 -0.70
N GLN A 2 -10.90 -15.77 -1.59
CA GLN A 2 -9.87 -14.95 -2.22
C GLN A 2 -9.27 -13.95 -1.22
N LYS A 3 -7.98 -13.60 -1.38
CA LYS A 3 -7.32 -12.54 -0.58
C LYS A 3 -7.92 -11.18 -0.94
N ILE A 4 -7.97 -10.28 0.04
CA ILE A 4 -8.33 -8.87 -0.20
C ILE A 4 -7.11 -8.17 -0.81
N ARG A 5 -7.26 -7.60 -2.00
CA ARG A 5 -6.22 -6.78 -2.63
C ARG A 5 -6.28 -5.38 -2.04
N ALA A 6 -5.36 -5.06 -1.14
CA ALA A 6 -5.36 -3.80 -0.41
C ALA A 6 -4.22 -2.88 -0.85
N ALA A 7 -4.45 -1.58 -0.72
CA ALA A 7 -3.41 -0.57 -0.80
C ALA A 7 -3.42 0.36 0.42
N VAL A 8 -2.30 1.04 0.65
CA VAL A 8 -2.19 2.08 1.68
C VAL A 8 -1.91 3.41 1.01
N ILE A 9 -2.70 4.44 1.30
CA ILE A 9 -2.55 5.81 0.82
C ILE A 9 -2.10 6.67 2.01
N GLY A 10 -0.97 7.35 1.86
CA GLY A 10 -0.23 7.97 2.95
C GLY A 10 0.66 6.93 3.63
N VAL A 11 1.98 7.03 3.44
CA VAL A 11 2.97 6.11 4.05
C VAL A 11 4.07 6.85 4.79
N GLY A 12 3.67 7.92 5.49
CA GLY A 12 4.46 8.51 6.56
C GLY A 12 4.58 7.59 7.79
N TYR A 13 4.66 8.17 8.98
CA TYR A 13 4.97 7.42 10.21
C TYR A 13 3.98 6.28 10.50
N LEU A 14 2.67 6.56 10.50
CA LEU A 14 1.65 5.55 10.80
C LEU A 14 1.34 4.63 9.61
N GLY A 15 1.26 5.21 8.40
CA GLY A 15 0.94 4.47 7.19
C GLY A 15 1.92 3.33 6.89
N ARG A 16 3.21 3.48 7.23
CA ARG A 16 4.19 2.39 7.05
C ARG A 16 3.83 1.14 7.85
N PHE A 17 3.30 1.30 9.06
CA PHE A 17 2.90 0.17 9.91
C PHE A 17 1.66 -0.53 9.37
N HIS A 18 0.74 0.22 8.74
CA HIS A 18 -0.41 -0.37 8.05
C HIS A 18 0.05 -1.22 6.87
N ALA A 19 0.97 -0.69 6.06
CA ALA A 19 1.54 -1.41 4.93
C ALA A 19 2.26 -2.69 5.37
N GLN A 20 3.12 -2.61 6.40
CA GLN A 20 3.82 -3.78 6.96
C GLN A 20 2.84 -4.87 7.45
N LYS A 21 1.77 -4.48 8.16
CA LYS A 21 0.75 -5.43 8.61
C LYS A 21 -0.02 -6.06 7.45
N TYR A 22 -0.37 -5.28 6.43
CA TYR A 22 -1.06 -5.80 5.25
C TYR A 22 -0.19 -6.75 4.43
N ALA A 23 1.11 -6.48 4.31
CA ALA A 23 2.07 -7.38 3.65
C ALA A 23 2.21 -8.72 4.38
N GLN A 24 2.05 -8.75 5.70
CA GLN A 24 2.18 -9.95 6.54
C GLN A 24 0.85 -10.72 6.70
N ALA A 25 -0.29 -10.08 6.45
CA ALA A 25 -1.60 -10.67 6.71
C ALA A 25 -1.95 -11.77 5.69
N GLN A 26 -2.21 -12.99 6.18
CA GLN A 26 -2.49 -14.15 5.32
C GLN A 26 -3.71 -13.97 4.39
N ARG A 27 -4.68 -13.13 4.78
CA ARG A 27 -5.92 -12.86 4.01
C ARG A 27 -5.85 -11.58 3.19
N CYS A 28 -4.70 -10.93 3.14
CA CYS A 28 -4.47 -9.68 2.42
C CYS A 28 -3.34 -9.87 1.40
N GLU A 29 -3.43 -9.15 0.31
CA GLU A 29 -2.33 -8.92 -0.62
C GLU A 29 -2.11 -7.41 -0.69
N LEU A 30 -0.97 -6.94 -0.20
CA LEU A 30 -0.59 -5.54 -0.35
C LEU A 30 -0.12 -5.30 -1.79
N ILE A 31 -0.99 -4.77 -2.62
CA ILE A 31 -0.72 -4.56 -4.06
C ILE A 31 -0.10 -3.21 -4.37
N ALA A 32 -0.26 -2.20 -3.50
CA ALA A 32 0.45 -0.94 -3.63
C ALA A 32 0.54 -0.14 -2.32
N VAL A 33 1.54 0.73 -2.26
CA VAL A 33 1.60 1.89 -1.36
C VAL A 33 1.61 3.18 -2.19
N ALA A 34 0.92 4.20 -1.70
CA ALA A 34 0.83 5.50 -2.36
C ALA A 34 1.15 6.63 -1.40
N ASP A 35 1.94 7.60 -1.85
CA ASP A 35 2.18 8.86 -1.15
C ASP A 35 2.53 9.93 -2.16
N SER A 36 2.10 11.18 -1.95
CA SER A 36 2.47 12.31 -2.82
C SER A 36 4.00 12.49 -2.95
N ARG A 37 4.76 12.00 -1.97
CA ARG A 37 6.22 12.03 -1.91
C ARG A 37 6.81 10.69 -2.32
N ALA A 38 7.56 10.67 -3.42
CA ALA A 38 8.23 9.46 -3.91
C ALA A 38 9.20 8.90 -2.86
N GLU A 39 9.92 9.77 -2.17
CA GLU A 39 10.87 9.44 -1.11
C GLU A 39 10.22 8.73 0.09
N ALA A 40 8.90 8.85 0.27
CA ALA A 40 8.16 8.14 1.31
C ALA A 40 7.71 6.75 0.86
N CYS A 41 7.22 6.62 -0.38
CA CYS A 41 6.59 5.37 -0.84
C CYS A 41 7.53 4.41 -1.57
N GLU A 42 8.56 4.88 -2.29
CA GLU A 42 9.47 4.02 -3.04
C GLU A 42 10.31 3.09 -2.14
N PRO A 43 10.96 3.57 -1.06
CA PRO A 43 11.77 2.70 -0.21
C PRO A 43 10.90 1.63 0.49
N LEU A 44 9.70 2.01 0.92
CA LEU A 44 8.76 1.10 1.57
C LEU A 44 8.20 0.06 0.58
N ALA A 45 7.90 0.46 -0.66
CA ALA A 45 7.46 -0.46 -1.68
C ALA A 45 8.55 -1.50 -2.00
N ALA A 46 9.82 -1.08 -2.07
CA ALA A 46 10.95 -1.99 -2.23
C ALA A 46 11.11 -2.94 -1.04
N GLU A 47 11.04 -2.43 0.20
CA GLU A 47 11.07 -3.23 1.44
C GLU A 47 9.99 -4.32 1.45
N LEU A 48 8.76 -3.94 1.09
CA LEU A 48 7.58 -4.81 1.14
C LEU A 48 7.32 -5.57 -0.16
N LYS A 49 8.18 -5.43 -1.18
CA LYS A 49 8.05 -6.06 -2.51
C LYS A 49 6.68 -5.79 -3.14
N THR A 50 6.23 -4.55 -3.09
CA THR A 50 4.96 -4.09 -3.65
C THR A 50 5.18 -2.93 -4.62
N ARG A 51 4.10 -2.39 -5.19
CA ARG A 51 4.14 -1.24 -6.10
C ARG A 51 4.12 0.08 -5.32
N ALA A 52 4.98 1.04 -5.68
CA ALA A 52 4.83 2.43 -5.29
C ALA A 52 4.04 3.23 -6.33
N THR A 53 3.33 4.26 -5.89
CA THR A 53 2.78 5.29 -6.79
C THR A 53 2.67 6.64 -6.08
N THR A 54 2.99 7.73 -6.79
CA THR A 54 2.75 9.09 -6.30
C THR A 54 1.34 9.60 -6.60
N ASP A 55 0.54 8.82 -7.33
CA ASP A 55 -0.83 9.14 -7.69
C ASP A 55 -1.78 8.02 -7.28
N TYR A 56 -2.48 8.21 -6.16
CA TYR A 56 -3.45 7.24 -5.65
C TYR A 56 -4.58 6.95 -6.64
N ARG A 57 -4.91 7.87 -7.56
CA ARG A 57 -5.97 7.67 -8.56
C ARG A 57 -5.63 6.50 -9.49
N SER A 58 -4.35 6.19 -9.64
CA SER A 58 -3.88 5.02 -10.39
C SER A 58 -4.32 3.67 -9.78
N LEU A 59 -4.83 3.67 -8.54
CA LEU A 59 -5.31 2.49 -7.81
C LEU A 59 -6.80 2.20 -8.04
N LEU A 60 -7.57 3.16 -8.56
CA LEU A 60 -9.00 3.00 -8.77
C LEU A 60 -9.29 1.82 -9.70
N GLY A 61 -10.20 0.93 -9.28
CA GLY A 61 -10.55 -0.29 -10.00
C GLY A 61 -9.51 -1.42 -9.92
N LYS A 62 -8.38 -1.23 -9.24
CA LYS A 62 -7.31 -2.25 -9.10
C LYS A 62 -7.23 -2.88 -7.71
N VAL A 63 -7.83 -2.22 -6.72
CA VAL A 63 -7.85 -2.62 -5.30
C VAL A 63 -9.27 -2.95 -4.86
N ASP A 64 -9.41 -3.83 -3.88
CA ASP A 64 -10.68 -4.11 -3.20
C ASP A 64 -10.89 -3.18 -2.00
N ALA A 65 -9.79 -2.73 -1.37
CA ALA A 65 -9.81 -1.85 -0.21
C ALA A 65 -8.60 -0.91 -0.17
N VAL A 66 -8.77 0.23 0.48
CA VAL A 66 -7.67 1.16 0.79
C VAL A 66 -7.68 1.52 2.27
N SER A 67 -6.49 1.58 2.87
CA SER A 67 -6.27 2.25 4.15
C SER A 67 -5.74 3.65 3.89
N VAL A 68 -6.33 4.67 4.49
CA VAL A 68 -5.87 6.07 4.41
C VAL A 68 -5.29 6.45 5.77
N ALA A 69 -4.06 6.97 5.79
CA ALA A 69 -3.30 7.26 7.01
C ALA A 69 -2.53 8.59 6.94
#